data_AF-A0A7L2WEZ9-F1
#
_entry.id   AF-A0A7L2WEZ9-F1
#
_cell.length_a   1.000
_cell.length_b   1.000
_cell.length_c   1.000
_cell.angle_alpha   90.00
_cell.angle_beta   90.00
_cell.angle_gamma   90.00
#
_symmetry.space_group_name_H-M   'P 1'
#
loop_
_entity.id
_entity.type
_entity.pdbx_description
1 polymer ?
#
loop_
_entity_poly.entity_id
_entity_poly.type
_entity_poly.pdbx_seq_one_letter_code
_entity_poly.pdbx_strand_id
1 'polypeptide(L)'
;TADEMKQFFLLFLLGLITSSLQIEDNKIPGLCSGQPGIPGTPGLHGGQGLPGRDGRDGRDGAMGMPGEKGEMGPPGAPGPRGEVGSPGVDGMHGEKGAQGECAVAPRSAFSAKRSESRSPPLADQPIRFDVVLINEQGHYDATTGKFTCEVPGLYYFAVHATVYRASLQFDIMKNGQSIASFFQYYGNWPKPTSLSGGALVRLEPEDEVWVQVGVGDYIGFYASVKTDSTFTGFLVYSYWQNSAVFA
;
A
#
# COMPACT_ATOMS: atom_id res chain seq x y z
N THR A 1 39.78 9.77 -37.30
CA THR A 1 38.43 9.66 -37.91
C THR A 1 37.80 8.26 -37.79
N ALA A 2 38.27 7.39 -36.90
CA ALA A 2 37.54 6.19 -36.49
C ALA A 2 37.35 6.14 -34.95
N ASP A 3 38.28 6.75 -34.19
CA ASP A 3 38.19 6.87 -32.74
C ASP A 3 37.09 7.82 -32.25
N GLU A 4 36.94 8.99 -32.87
CA GLU A 4 35.84 9.92 -32.52
C GLU A 4 34.46 9.30 -32.73
N MET A 5 34.31 8.45 -33.76
CA MET A 5 33.03 7.81 -34.06
C MET A 5 32.67 6.74 -33.02
N LYS A 6 33.66 6.02 -32.47
CA LYS A 6 33.47 5.08 -31.36
C LYS A 6 33.12 5.78 -30.06
N GLN A 7 33.74 6.93 -29.79
CA GLN A 7 33.51 7.68 -28.57
C GLN A 7 32.12 8.34 -28.56
N PHE A 8 31.66 8.83 -29.72
CA PHE A 8 30.27 9.26 -29.90
C PHE A 8 29.27 8.11 -29.76
N PHE A 9 29.58 6.92 -30.27
CA PHE A 9 28.71 5.75 -30.15
C PHE A 9 28.61 5.23 -28.71
N LEU A 10 29.71 5.26 -27.95
CA LEU A 10 29.71 4.94 -26.51
C LEU A 10 28.91 5.97 -25.69
N LEU A 11 29.04 7.27 -25.99
CA LEU A 11 28.27 8.32 -25.33
C LEU A 11 26.77 8.23 -25.68
N PHE A 12 26.43 7.82 -26.90
CA PHE A 12 25.04 7.59 -27.32
C PHE A 12 24.42 6.34 -26.67
N LEU A 13 25.20 5.26 -26.49
CA LEU A 13 24.79 4.07 -25.74
C LEU A 13 24.65 4.33 -24.23
N LEU A 14 25.48 5.19 -23.64
CA LEU A 14 25.33 5.65 -22.25
C LEU A 14 24.14 6.61 -22.06
N GLY A 15 23.78 7.38 -23.10
CA GLY A 15 22.64 8.30 -23.08
C GLY A 15 21.26 7.64 -23.29
N LEU A 16 21.20 6.39 -23.71
CA LEU A 16 19.95 5.66 -24.00
C LEU A 16 19.46 4.77 -22.84
N ILE A 17 20.18 4.67 -21.72
CA ILE A 17 19.80 3.79 -20.60
C ILE A 17 18.99 4.52 -19.51
N THR A 18 18.84 5.85 -19.56
CA THR A 18 18.03 6.59 -18.58
C THR A 18 16.78 7.18 -19.20
N SER A 19 15.91 6.33 -19.73
CA SER A 19 14.49 6.67 -19.89
C SER A 19 13.63 5.42 -19.86
N SER A 20 13.81 4.58 -18.83
CA SER A 20 12.64 3.91 -18.28
C SER A 20 11.73 5.03 -17.80
N LEU A 21 10.59 5.22 -18.46
CA LEU A 21 9.48 5.96 -17.89
C LEU A 21 9.22 5.34 -16.52
N GLN A 22 9.77 5.94 -15.46
CA GLN A 22 9.25 5.75 -14.12
C GLN A 22 7.85 6.35 -14.19
N ILE A 23 6.88 5.51 -14.53
CA ILE A 23 5.48 5.76 -14.22
C ILE A 23 5.52 6.01 -12.72
N GLU A 24 5.36 7.27 -12.32
CA GLU A 24 5.32 7.68 -10.93
C GLU A 24 4.40 6.70 -10.21
N ASP A 25 4.95 6.02 -9.19
CA ASP A 25 4.21 5.08 -8.38
C ASP A 25 2.86 5.69 -8.05
N ASN A 26 1.79 4.98 -8.40
CA ASN A 26 0.41 5.32 -8.08
C ASN A 26 0.31 5.68 -6.58
N LYS A 27 0.53 6.96 -6.25
CA LYS A 27 0.15 7.56 -4.98
C LYS A 27 -1.35 7.64 -5.03
N ILE A 28 -2.01 6.56 -4.64
CA ILE A 28 -3.44 6.55 -4.36
C ILE A 28 -3.65 7.61 -3.28
N PRO A 29 -4.22 8.79 -3.59
CA PRO A 29 -4.38 9.84 -2.60
C PRO A 29 -5.55 9.44 -1.71
N GLY A 30 -5.29 8.87 -0.53
CA GLY A 30 -6.37 8.54 0.40
C GLY A 30 -6.05 7.62 1.58
N LEU A 31 -4.91 6.90 1.59
CA LEU A 31 -4.61 5.93 2.65
C LEU A 31 -3.64 6.44 3.74
N CYS A 32 -3.20 7.69 3.63
CA CYS A 32 -2.11 8.25 4.45
C CYS A 32 -2.64 8.97 5.70
N SER A 33 -3.37 8.28 6.58
CA SER A 33 -3.76 8.87 7.87
C SER A 33 -2.58 8.78 8.84
N GLY A 34 -1.90 9.91 9.08
CA GLY A 34 -0.89 10.01 10.13
C GLY A 34 -1.51 9.86 11.52
N GLN A 35 -0.68 9.54 12.53
CA GLN A 35 -1.16 9.50 13.92
C GLN A 35 -1.58 10.91 14.38
N PRO A 36 -2.63 11.04 15.21
CA PRO A 36 -2.93 12.31 15.87
C PRO A 36 -1.70 12.82 16.62
N GLY A 37 -1.44 14.13 16.55
CA GLY A 37 -0.38 14.77 17.33
C GLY A 37 -0.63 14.64 18.84
N ILE A 38 0.43 14.76 19.64
CA ILE A 38 0.31 14.75 21.10
C ILE A 38 -0.39 16.05 21.53
N PRO A 39 -1.39 16.02 22.44
CA PRO A 39 -2.00 17.24 22.97
C PRO A 39 -0.96 18.19 23.59
N GLY A 40 -1.14 19.50 23.38
CA GLY A 40 -0.30 20.52 23.99
C GLY A 40 -0.36 20.49 25.53
N THR A 41 0.68 21.01 26.17
CA THR A 41 0.73 21.11 27.65
C THR A 41 -0.23 22.19 28.16
N PRO A 42 -0.84 22.02 29.35
CA PRO A 42 -1.61 23.09 29.98
C PRO A 42 -0.78 24.37 30.19
N GLY A 43 -1.42 25.54 30.05
CA GLY A 43 -0.78 26.83 30.35
C GLY A 43 -0.43 26.99 31.83
N LEU A 44 0.59 27.80 32.11
CA LEU A 44 0.99 28.09 33.49
C LEU A 44 0.00 29.04 34.14
N HIS A 45 -0.27 28.84 35.43
CA HIS A 45 -1.16 29.72 36.19
C HIS A 45 -0.55 31.13 36.32
N GLY A 46 -1.40 32.15 36.24
CA GLY A 46 -1.00 33.53 36.45
C GLY A 46 -0.43 33.75 37.85
N GLY A 47 0.49 34.71 37.97
CA GLY A 47 1.06 35.10 39.26
C GLY A 47 0.01 35.67 40.21
N GLN A 48 0.24 35.55 41.51
CA GLN A 48 -0.61 36.18 42.52
C GLN A 48 -0.52 37.72 42.40
N GLY A 49 -1.66 38.40 42.50
CA GLY A 49 -1.71 39.86 42.53
C GLY A 49 -0.94 40.42 43.73
N LEU A 50 -0.39 41.63 43.57
CA LEU A 50 0.34 42.29 44.65
C LEU A 50 -0.61 42.62 45.82
N PRO A 51 -0.15 42.55 47.08
CA PRO A 51 -0.92 43.02 48.23
C PRO A 51 -1.34 44.49 48.06
N GLY A 52 -2.51 44.84 48.59
CA GLY A 52 -2.96 46.23 48.64
C GLY A 52 -1.98 47.09 49.43
N ARG A 53 -1.86 48.37 49.07
CA ARG A 53 -1.05 49.32 49.85
C ARG A 53 -1.73 49.59 51.20
N ASP A 54 -0.91 49.82 52.22
CA ASP A 54 -1.39 50.23 53.54
C ASP A 54 -2.25 51.51 53.46
N GLY A 55 -3.25 51.57 54.34
CA GLY A 55 -4.10 52.75 54.49
C GLY A 55 -3.26 53.96 54.91
N ARG A 56 -3.66 55.16 54.48
CA ARG A 56 -3.01 56.39 54.96
C ARG A 56 -3.35 56.61 56.44
N ASP A 57 -2.37 57.07 57.19
CA ASP A 57 -2.58 57.46 58.58
C ASP A 57 -3.67 58.53 58.71
N GLY A 58 -4.44 58.44 59.80
CA GLY A 58 -5.43 59.47 60.14
C GLY A 58 -4.74 60.83 60.31
N ARG A 59 -5.40 61.91 59.88
CA ARG A 59 -4.87 63.26 60.11
C ARG A 59 -4.91 63.58 61.60
N ASP A 60 -3.86 64.22 62.09
CA ASP A 60 -3.81 64.74 63.45
C ASP A 60 -5.02 65.65 63.74
N GLY A 61 -5.63 65.47 64.91
CA GLY A 61 -6.71 66.34 65.38
C GLY A 61 -6.20 67.77 65.58
N ALA A 62 -7.03 68.78 65.26
CA ALA A 62 -6.70 70.17 65.53
C ALA A 62 -6.58 70.43 67.05
N MET A 63 -5.59 71.23 67.46
CA MET A 63 -5.34 71.58 68.87
C MET A 63 -6.53 72.35 69.46
N GLY A 64 -7.18 71.79 70.48
CA GLY A 64 -8.33 72.39 71.18
C GLY A 64 -8.01 72.87 72.61
N MET A 65 -8.70 73.92 73.05
CA MET A 65 -8.69 74.44 74.44
C MET A 65 -9.39 73.47 75.42
N PRO A 66 -9.12 73.52 76.74
CA PRO A 66 -9.42 72.41 77.67
C PRO A 66 -10.91 72.10 77.81
N GLY A 67 -11.30 70.84 77.55
CA GLY A 67 -12.66 70.29 77.71
C GLY A 67 -12.65 68.75 77.72
N GLU A 68 -13.75 68.13 78.18
CA GLU A 68 -13.90 66.68 78.50
C GLU A 68 -13.30 65.70 77.47
N LYS A 69 -12.82 64.55 77.97
CA LYS A 69 -12.10 63.50 77.23
C LYS A 69 -12.79 63.18 75.89
N GLY A 70 -12.15 63.60 74.80
CA GLY A 70 -12.61 63.31 73.44
C GLY A 70 -12.67 61.81 73.16
N GLU A 71 -13.71 61.40 72.42
CA GLU A 71 -13.84 60.03 71.93
C GLU A 71 -12.69 59.68 70.97
N MET A 72 -12.25 58.42 71.01
CA MET A 72 -11.21 57.91 70.12
C MET A 72 -11.64 58.10 68.67
N GLY A 73 -10.75 58.65 67.85
CA GLY A 73 -11.00 58.85 66.42
C GLY A 73 -11.38 57.53 65.72
N PRO A 74 -12.24 57.57 64.70
CA PRO A 74 -12.63 56.37 63.98
C PRO A 74 -11.40 55.70 63.32
N PRO A 75 -11.39 54.36 63.18
CA PRO A 75 -10.35 53.67 62.43
C PRO A 75 -10.17 54.24 61.02
N GLY A 76 -8.93 54.23 60.53
CA GLY A 76 -8.60 54.64 59.17
C GLY A 76 -9.39 53.82 58.13
N ALA A 77 -9.68 54.42 56.98
CA ALA A 77 -10.36 53.74 55.89
C ALA A 77 -9.52 52.54 55.39
N PRO A 78 -10.15 51.40 55.02
CA PRO A 78 -9.44 50.28 54.40
C PRO A 78 -8.64 50.73 53.17
N GLY A 79 -7.45 50.16 53.00
CA GLY A 79 -6.61 50.40 51.83
C GLY A 79 -7.29 49.95 50.52
N PRO A 80 -6.86 50.47 49.36
CA PRO A 80 -7.40 50.04 48.07
C PRO A 80 -7.09 48.56 47.83
N ARG A 81 -8.01 47.86 47.15
CA ARG A 81 -7.82 46.47 46.72
C ARG A 81 -6.56 46.37 45.85
N GLY A 82 -5.75 45.35 46.08
CA GLY A 82 -4.56 45.06 45.26
C GLY A 82 -4.90 44.80 43.79
N GLU A 83 -3.91 45.00 42.92
CA GLU A 83 -4.08 44.80 41.49
C GLU A 83 -4.32 43.32 41.15
N VAL A 84 -5.14 43.07 40.13
CA VAL A 84 -5.39 41.71 39.62
C VAL A 84 -4.09 41.18 39.02
N GLY A 85 -3.72 39.95 39.37
CA GLY A 85 -2.54 39.28 38.82
C GLY A 85 -2.59 39.17 37.29
N SER A 86 -1.43 39.11 36.65
CA SER A 86 -1.36 38.97 35.19
C SER A 86 -2.00 37.65 34.73
N PRO A 87 -2.65 37.62 33.56
CA PRO A 87 -3.07 36.36 32.95
C PRO A 87 -1.91 35.36 32.83
N GLY A 88 -2.24 34.07 32.95
CA GLY A 88 -1.27 33.01 32.69
C GLY A 88 -0.80 33.01 31.24
N VAL A 89 0.34 32.37 30.97
CA VAL A 89 0.84 32.18 29.60
C VAL A 89 0.20 30.95 28.98
N ASP A 90 -0.17 31.06 27.70
CA ASP A 90 -0.71 29.95 26.92
C ASP A 90 0.31 28.79 26.87
N GLY A 91 -0.21 27.56 26.92
CA GLY A 91 0.58 26.36 26.79
C GLY A 91 1.17 26.21 25.39
N MET A 92 2.28 25.47 25.27
CA MET A 92 2.86 25.19 23.96
C MET A 92 1.93 24.29 23.14
N HIS A 93 1.80 24.61 21.84
CA HIS A 93 1.08 23.74 20.90
C HIS A 93 1.78 22.38 20.83
N GLY A 94 0.99 21.32 20.78
CA GLY A 94 1.51 19.96 20.63
C GLY A 94 2.24 19.77 19.30
N GLU A 95 3.18 18.84 19.27
CA GLU A 95 3.86 18.51 18.02
C GLU A 95 2.89 17.84 17.03
N LYS A 96 3.01 18.22 15.76
CA LYS A 96 2.28 17.56 14.68
C LYS A 96 2.70 16.09 14.65
N GLY A 97 1.72 15.19 14.59
CA GLY A 97 1.98 13.76 14.47
C GLY A 97 2.81 13.44 13.22
N ALA A 98 3.56 12.34 13.28
CA ALA A 98 4.37 11.88 12.16
C ALA A 98 3.49 11.66 10.91
N GLN A 99 4.06 11.96 9.74
CA GLN A 99 3.43 11.64 8.46
C GLN A 99 3.21 10.12 8.39
N GLY A 100 1.99 9.68 8.09
CA GLY A 100 1.71 8.26 7.88
C GLY A 100 2.51 7.72 6.70
N GLU A 101 3.11 6.54 6.85
CA GLU A 101 3.77 5.84 5.74
C GLU A 101 2.71 5.40 4.72
N CYS A 102 2.96 5.67 3.44
CA CYS A 102 2.10 5.18 2.36
C CYS A 102 2.22 3.65 2.31
N ALA A 103 1.20 2.92 2.74
CA ALA A 103 1.11 1.49 2.42
C ALA A 103 0.82 1.35 0.92
N VAL A 104 1.86 1.19 0.10
CA VAL A 104 1.69 0.79 -1.30
C VAL A 104 1.08 -0.60 -1.28
N ALA A 105 -0.14 -0.73 -1.80
CA ALA A 105 -0.78 -2.03 -1.90
C ALA A 105 0.15 -2.98 -2.68
N PRO A 106 0.44 -4.18 -2.15
CA PRO A 106 1.35 -5.09 -2.82
C PRO A 106 0.77 -5.47 -4.18
N ARG A 107 1.65 -5.54 -5.19
CA ARG A 107 1.29 -5.90 -6.57
C ARG A 107 1.88 -7.26 -6.90
N SER A 108 1.11 -8.09 -7.57
CA SER A 108 1.58 -9.37 -8.09
C SER A 108 0.63 -9.78 -9.20
N ALA A 109 1.08 -9.70 -10.45
CA ALA A 109 0.28 -10.09 -11.60
C ALA A 109 1.17 -10.53 -12.77
N PHE A 110 0.69 -11.50 -13.53
CA PHE A 110 1.27 -11.89 -14.81
C PHE A 110 0.18 -12.30 -15.80
N SER A 111 0.50 -12.19 -17.08
CA SER A 111 -0.23 -12.85 -18.16
C SER A 111 0.77 -13.27 -19.23
N ALA A 112 0.64 -14.51 -19.69
CA ALA A 112 1.48 -15.06 -20.73
C ALA A 112 0.65 -15.92 -21.68
N LYS A 113 1.17 -16.11 -22.89
CA LYS A 113 0.57 -16.94 -23.92
C LYS A 113 1.58 -17.91 -24.49
N ARG A 114 1.08 -18.95 -25.15
CA ARG A 114 1.94 -19.92 -25.85
C ARG A 114 2.42 -19.34 -27.18
N SER A 115 3.67 -19.62 -27.53
CA SER A 115 4.15 -19.46 -28.89
C SER A 115 3.42 -20.39 -29.85
N GLU A 116 3.46 -20.03 -31.13
CA GLU A 116 2.99 -20.89 -32.20
C GLU A 116 3.81 -22.18 -32.23
N SER A 117 3.21 -23.29 -31.79
CA SER A 117 3.85 -24.59 -31.82
C SER A 117 2.92 -25.64 -32.43
N ARG A 118 3.49 -26.47 -33.31
CA ARG A 118 2.79 -27.60 -33.93
C ARG A 118 2.81 -28.86 -33.07
N SER A 119 3.72 -28.95 -32.11
CA SER A 119 3.81 -30.09 -31.20
C SER A 119 2.93 -29.86 -29.98
N PRO A 120 2.06 -30.82 -29.61
CA PRO A 120 1.29 -30.72 -28.38
C PRO A 120 2.23 -30.68 -27.15
N PRO A 121 1.81 -30.07 -26.03
CA PRO A 121 2.59 -30.12 -24.80
C PRO A 121 2.77 -31.57 -24.33
N LEU A 122 3.87 -31.80 -23.61
CA LEU A 122 4.06 -33.05 -22.87
C LEU A 122 3.06 -33.09 -21.71
N ALA A 123 2.46 -34.25 -21.49
CA ALA A 123 1.67 -34.52 -20.29
C ALA A 123 2.59 -34.59 -19.05
N ASP A 124 2.00 -34.42 -17.87
CA ASP A 124 2.68 -34.54 -16.57
C ASP A 124 3.85 -33.56 -16.35
N GLN A 125 3.92 -32.48 -17.15
CA GLN A 125 4.88 -31.40 -16.98
C GLN A 125 4.18 -30.04 -17.02
N PRO A 126 4.73 -29.02 -16.35
CA PRO A 126 4.23 -27.67 -16.47
C PRO A 126 4.20 -27.21 -17.93
N ILE A 127 3.04 -26.69 -18.34
CA ILE A 127 2.86 -26.09 -19.66
C ILE A 127 3.53 -24.72 -19.66
N ARG A 128 4.45 -24.53 -20.61
CA ARG A 128 5.15 -23.26 -20.80
C ARG A 128 4.29 -22.30 -21.63
N PHE A 129 3.96 -21.15 -21.04
CA PHE A 129 3.42 -20.00 -21.76
C PHE A 129 4.58 -19.01 -21.94
N ASP A 130 5.33 -19.23 -23.01
CA ASP A 130 6.66 -18.67 -23.25
C ASP A 130 6.65 -17.23 -23.78
N VAL A 131 5.50 -16.73 -24.22
CA VAL A 131 5.33 -15.35 -24.69
C VAL A 131 4.66 -14.52 -23.60
N VAL A 132 5.46 -13.77 -22.86
CA VAL A 132 4.98 -12.89 -21.77
C VAL A 132 4.25 -11.67 -22.34
N LEU A 133 3.05 -11.41 -21.82
CA LEU A 133 2.28 -10.19 -22.11
C LEU A 133 2.50 -9.12 -21.04
N ILE A 134 2.47 -9.53 -19.77
CA ILE A 134 2.80 -8.69 -18.62
C ILE A 134 3.41 -9.58 -17.52
N ASN A 135 4.46 -9.11 -16.86
CA ASN A 135 5.12 -9.79 -15.76
C ASN A 135 6.03 -8.80 -15.00
N GLU A 136 5.48 -7.65 -14.62
CA GLU A 136 6.26 -6.54 -14.06
C GLU A 136 7.06 -6.92 -12.81
N GLN A 137 6.51 -7.81 -11.97
CA GLN A 137 7.17 -8.25 -10.75
C GLN A 137 8.10 -9.45 -10.94
N GLY A 138 8.09 -10.10 -12.11
CA GLY A 138 8.91 -11.28 -12.38
C GLY A 138 8.49 -12.54 -11.61
N HIS A 139 7.30 -12.57 -11.01
CA HIS A 139 6.80 -13.72 -10.25
C HIS A 139 6.41 -14.92 -11.15
N TYR A 140 6.26 -14.72 -12.46
CA TYR A 140 6.09 -15.80 -13.42
C TYR A 140 7.39 -16.09 -14.18
N ASP A 141 7.77 -17.35 -14.25
CA ASP A 141 8.91 -17.81 -15.03
C ASP A 141 8.44 -18.51 -16.31
N ALA A 142 8.63 -17.83 -17.45
CA ALA A 142 8.25 -18.32 -18.77
C ALA A 142 9.07 -19.53 -19.23
N THR A 143 10.26 -19.77 -18.64
CA THR A 143 11.11 -20.92 -19.00
C THR A 143 10.59 -22.21 -18.38
N THR A 144 10.04 -22.13 -17.16
CA THR A 144 9.48 -23.27 -16.42
C THR A 144 7.98 -23.39 -16.58
N GLY A 145 7.27 -22.29 -16.85
CA GLY A 145 5.81 -22.23 -16.93
C GLY A 145 5.12 -22.03 -15.58
N LYS A 146 5.89 -21.69 -14.53
CA LYS A 146 5.40 -21.59 -13.15
C LYS A 146 5.31 -20.15 -12.67
N PHE A 147 4.31 -19.89 -11.84
CA PHE A 147 4.22 -18.71 -11.00
C PHE A 147 4.70 -19.06 -9.59
N THR A 148 5.55 -18.23 -9.01
CA THR A 148 6.02 -18.36 -7.61
C THR A 148 5.49 -17.19 -6.80
N CYS A 149 4.81 -17.50 -5.71
CA CYS A 149 4.22 -16.49 -4.84
C CYS A 149 5.29 -15.80 -3.99
N GLU A 150 5.31 -14.46 -4.02
CA GLU A 150 6.14 -13.63 -3.11
C GLU A 150 5.28 -12.90 -2.06
N VAL A 151 3.99 -12.66 -2.38
CA VAL A 151 3.07 -11.91 -1.52
C VAL A 151 1.96 -12.83 -1.02
N PRO A 152 1.85 -13.13 0.29
CA PRO A 152 0.73 -13.89 0.83
C PRO A 152 -0.60 -13.21 0.55
N GLY A 153 -1.58 -13.96 0.07
CA GLY A 153 -2.86 -13.41 -0.32
C GLY A 153 -3.80 -14.39 -1.00
N LEU A 154 -4.96 -13.87 -1.40
CA LEU A 154 -5.88 -14.57 -2.29
C LEU A 154 -5.55 -14.20 -3.73
N TYR A 155 -5.31 -15.21 -4.56
CA TYR A 155 -5.00 -15.07 -5.98
C TYR A 155 -6.11 -15.62 -6.84
N TYR A 156 -6.33 -15.00 -7.99
CA TYR A 156 -7.16 -15.55 -9.05
C TYR A 156 -6.28 -15.99 -10.21
N PHE A 157 -6.48 -17.21 -10.68
CA PHE A 157 -5.84 -17.75 -11.88
C PHE A 157 -6.88 -18.07 -12.93
N ALA A 158 -6.56 -17.78 -14.19
CA ALA A 158 -7.41 -18.07 -15.34
C ALA A 158 -6.58 -18.57 -16.52
N VAL A 159 -7.10 -19.60 -17.17
CA VAL A 159 -6.57 -20.16 -18.41
C VAL A 159 -7.66 -20.03 -19.47
N HIS A 160 -7.30 -19.48 -20.62
CA HIS A 160 -8.14 -19.50 -21.81
C HIS A 160 -7.39 -20.24 -22.90
N ALA A 161 -7.83 -21.44 -23.23
CA ALA A 161 -7.15 -22.33 -24.16
C ALA A 161 -7.93 -22.45 -25.46
N THR A 162 -7.21 -22.41 -26.58
CA THR A 162 -7.69 -22.92 -27.86
C THR A 162 -7.47 -24.43 -27.90
N VAL A 163 -8.52 -25.18 -28.28
CA VAL A 163 -8.52 -26.64 -28.31
C VAL A 163 -8.62 -27.14 -29.76
N TYR A 164 -7.65 -27.93 -30.20
CA TYR A 164 -7.61 -28.45 -31.57
C TYR A 164 -6.88 -29.79 -31.67
N ARG A 165 -7.25 -30.61 -32.66
CA ARG A 165 -6.69 -31.94 -33.00
C ARG A 165 -6.86 -33.05 -31.96
N ALA A 166 -7.09 -32.72 -30.70
CA ALA A 166 -7.42 -33.65 -29.63
C ALA A 166 -8.30 -32.94 -28.59
N SER A 167 -8.98 -33.72 -27.74
CA SER A 167 -9.64 -33.17 -26.55
C SER A 167 -8.59 -32.56 -25.62
N LEU A 168 -8.99 -31.59 -24.80
CA LEU A 168 -8.10 -30.96 -23.84
C LEU A 168 -8.60 -31.20 -22.42
N GLN A 169 -7.71 -31.64 -21.57
CA GLN A 169 -7.87 -31.64 -20.12
C GLN A 169 -6.67 -30.91 -19.52
N PHE A 170 -6.90 -30.03 -18.55
CA PHE A 170 -5.82 -29.45 -17.77
C PHE A 170 -6.24 -29.21 -16.33
N ASP A 171 -5.22 -29.20 -15.48
CA ASP A 171 -5.31 -28.85 -14.08
C ASP A 171 -4.59 -27.53 -13.83
N ILE A 172 -5.16 -26.69 -12.99
CA ILE A 172 -4.42 -25.61 -12.31
C ILE A 172 -3.85 -26.23 -11.04
N MET A 173 -2.53 -26.25 -10.94
CA MET A 173 -1.79 -26.94 -9.88
C MET A 173 -1.29 -25.96 -8.84
N LYS A 174 -1.27 -26.36 -7.57
CA LYS A 174 -0.55 -25.72 -6.48
C LYS A 174 0.36 -26.74 -5.82
N ASN A 175 1.68 -26.51 -5.80
CA ASN A 175 2.66 -27.37 -5.13
C ASN A 175 2.47 -28.89 -5.42
N GLY A 176 2.09 -29.23 -6.65
CA GLY A 176 1.89 -30.61 -7.10
C GLY A 176 0.50 -31.19 -6.83
N GLN A 177 -0.42 -30.42 -6.24
CA GLN A 177 -1.83 -30.81 -6.05
C GLN A 177 -2.73 -30.04 -7.02
N SER A 178 -3.74 -30.70 -7.59
CA SER A 178 -4.74 -30.04 -8.45
C SER A 178 -5.66 -29.17 -7.60
N ILE A 179 -5.75 -27.88 -7.94
CA ILE A 179 -6.73 -26.95 -7.38
C ILE A 179 -8.09 -27.18 -8.05
N ALA A 180 -8.08 -27.26 -9.38
CA ALA A 180 -9.26 -27.43 -10.20
C ALA A 180 -8.88 -28.03 -11.56
N SER A 181 -9.76 -28.89 -12.07
CA SER A 181 -9.60 -29.62 -13.33
C SER A 181 -10.67 -29.20 -14.34
N PHE A 182 -10.26 -29.02 -15.59
CA PHE A 182 -11.12 -28.56 -16.67
C PHE A 182 -11.00 -29.48 -17.89
N PHE A 183 -12.09 -29.66 -18.62
CA PHE A 183 -12.14 -30.56 -19.77
C PHE A 183 -12.98 -29.98 -20.91
N GLN A 184 -12.51 -30.18 -22.14
CA GLN A 184 -13.24 -29.89 -23.37
C GLN A 184 -13.09 -31.05 -24.35
N TYR A 185 -14.23 -31.62 -24.72
CA TYR A 185 -14.29 -32.61 -25.78
C TYR A 185 -14.02 -31.98 -27.15
N TYR A 186 -13.22 -32.65 -27.97
CA TYR A 186 -12.98 -32.27 -29.36
C TYR A 186 -13.45 -33.37 -30.31
N GLY A 187 -14.55 -33.11 -31.03
CA GLY A 187 -15.20 -34.07 -31.92
C GLY A 187 -14.63 -34.15 -33.33
N ASN A 188 -13.32 -33.99 -33.51
CA ASN A 188 -12.65 -33.96 -34.82
C ASN A 188 -13.21 -32.90 -35.79
N TRP A 189 -13.63 -31.75 -35.26
CA TRP A 189 -14.16 -30.66 -36.08
C TRP A 189 -13.08 -30.04 -36.98
N PRO A 190 -13.42 -29.50 -38.15
CA PRO A 190 -12.43 -28.90 -39.05
C PRO A 190 -11.74 -27.65 -38.45
N LYS A 191 -12.33 -27.03 -37.42
CA LYS A 191 -11.85 -25.81 -36.77
C LYS A 191 -11.66 -25.99 -35.26
N PRO A 192 -10.81 -25.17 -34.62
CA PRO A 192 -10.63 -25.18 -33.17
C PRO A 192 -11.90 -24.81 -32.39
N THR A 193 -11.95 -25.24 -31.12
CA THR A 193 -12.91 -24.78 -30.10
C THR A 193 -12.16 -24.14 -28.93
N SER A 194 -12.85 -23.80 -27.84
CA SER A 194 -12.28 -23.14 -26.66
C SER A 194 -12.53 -23.93 -25.38
N LEU A 195 -11.59 -23.83 -24.43
CA LEU A 195 -11.78 -24.23 -23.03
C LEU A 195 -11.29 -23.09 -22.14
N SER A 196 -12.06 -22.71 -21.14
CA SER A 196 -11.62 -21.76 -20.11
C SER A 196 -11.80 -22.36 -18.74
N GLY A 197 -10.89 -22.05 -17.84
CA GLY A 197 -10.93 -22.50 -16.45
C GLY A 197 -10.24 -21.49 -15.56
N GLY A 198 -10.71 -21.37 -14.32
CA GLY A 198 -10.10 -20.48 -13.34
C GLY A 198 -10.54 -20.80 -11.93
N ALA A 199 -9.72 -20.41 -10.97
CA ALA A 199 -9.97 -20.66 -9.56
C ALA A 199 -9.35 -19.56 -8.69
N LEU A 200 -9.97 -19.32 -7.54
CA LEU A 200 -9.37 -18.55 -6.45
C LEU A 200 -8.59 -19.50 -5.55
N VAL A 201 -7.39 -19.10 -5.15
CA VAL A 201 -6.55 -19.90 -4.26
C VAL A 201 -5.77 -18.99 -3.31
N ARG A 202 -5.67 -19.42 -2.06
CA ARG A 202 -4.78 -18.78 -1.08
C ARG A 202 -3.36 -19.28 -1.30
N LEU A 203 -2.42 -18.34 -1.40
CA LEU A 203 -0.99 -18.62 -1.51
C LEU A 203 -0.23 -17.99 -0.35
N GLU A 204 0.80 -18.68 0.11
CA GLU A 204 1.87 -18.19 0.96
C GLU A 204 3.15 -18.00 0.11
N PRO A 205 4.17 -17.26 0.58
CA PRO A 205 5.45 -17.16 -0.12
C PRO A 205 6.03 -18.53 -0.46
N GLU A 206 6.70 -18.63 -1.61
CA GLU A 206 7.27 -19.85 -2.19
C GLU A 206 6.25 -20.86 -2.74
N ASP A 207 4.94 -20.67 -2.53
CA ASP A 207 3.94 -21.50 -3.19
C ASP A 207 4.03 -21.33 -4.72
N GLU A 208 4.11 -22.45 -5.44
CA GLU A 208 4.16 -22.48 -6.89
C GLU A 208 2.80 -22.85 -7.50
N VAL A 209 2.40 -22.14 -8.55
CA VAL A 209 1.19 -22.41 -9.34
C VAL A 209 1.52 -22.57 -10.82
N TRP A 210 0.98 -23.60 -11.47
CA TRP A 210 1.17 -23.82 -12.91
C TRP A 210 -0.02 -24.55 -13.54
N VAL A 211 0.02 -24.68 -14.86
CA VAL A 211 -0.95 -25.46 -15.63
C VAL A 211 -0.29 -26.73 -16.13
N GLN A 212 -0.96 -27.87 -16.00
CA GLN A 212 -0.47 -29.14 -16.56
C GLN A 212 -1.62 -29.94 -17.17
N VAL A 213 -1.31 -30.83 -18.12
CA VAL A 213 -2.28 -31.84 -18.59
C VAL A 213 -2.23 -33.01 -17.63
N GLY A 214 -3.36 -33.33 -16.99
CA GLY A 214 -3.47 -34.39 -15.98
C GLY A 214 -3.77 -35.78 -16.56
N VAL A 215 -4.21 -35.88 -17.82
CA VAL A 215 -4.48 -37.15 -18.50
C VAL A 215 -3.78 -37.17 -19.86
N GLY A 216 -2.87 -38.14 -20.05
CA GLY A 216 -1.89 -38.17 -21.14
C GLY A 216 -2.43 -38.05 -22.57
N ASP A 217 -3.67 -38.48 -22.83
CA ASP A 217 -4.25 -38.44 -24.18
C ASP A 217 -4.98 -37.11 -24.49
N TYR A 218 -5.22 -36.26 -23.49
CA TYR A 218 -6.01 -35.03 -23.63
C TYR A 218 -5.14 -33.77 -23.72
N ILE A 219 -4.20 -33.80 -24.67
CA ILE A 219 -3.17 -32.77 -24.90
C ILE A 219 -3.56 -31.72 -25.95
N GLY A 220 -4.85 -31.50 -26.19
CA GLY A 220 -5.39 -30.65 -27.26
C GLY A 220 -5.09 -29.14 -27.18
N PHE A 221 -4.13 -28.70 -26.37
CA PHE A 221 -3.69 -27.31 -26.28
C PHE A 221 -3.14 -26.83 -27.63
N TYR A 222 -3.62 -25.67 -28.10
CA TYR A 222 -3.26 -25.16 -29.40
C TYR A 222 -3.00 -23.64 -29.40
N ALA A 223 -2.12 -23.20 -30.29
CA ALA A 223 -1.90 -21.78 -30.61
C ALA A 223 -1.53 -21.66 -32.09
N SER A 224 -1.95 -20.57 -32.72
CA SER A 224 -1.65 -20.25 -34.12
C SER A 224 -1.62 -18.74 -34.33
N VAL A 225 -1.25 -18.30 -35.53
CA VAL A 225 -1.30 -16.88 -35.96
C VAL A 225 -2.62 -16.17 -35.61
N LYS A 226 -3.75 -16.90 -35.51
CA LYS A 226 -5.09 -16.31 -35.27
C LYS A 226 -5.75 -16.76 -33.95
N THR A 227 -5.09 -17.60 -33.15
CA THR A 227 -5.69 -18.18 -31.94
C THR A 227 -4.64 -18.33 -30.87
N ASP A 228 -4.94 -17.86 -29.66
CA ASP A 228 -4.02 -17.92 -28.53
C ASP A 228 -4.51 -18.93 -27.48
N SER A 229 -3.56 -19.42 -26.68
CA SER A 229 -3.84 -20.04 -25.38
C SER A 229 -3.08 -19.25 -24.32
N THR A 230 -3.78 -18.73 -23.32
CA THR A 230 -3.26 -17.81 -22.32
C THR A 230 -3.38 -18.36 -20.90
N PHE A 231 -2.47 -17.91 -20.04
CA PHE A 231 -2.50 -18.15 -18.60
C PHE A 231 -2.23 -16.83 -17.88
N THR A 232 -3.11 -16.48 -16.96
CA THR A 232 -3.10 -15.22 -16.23
C THR A 232 -3.29 -15.51 -14.76
N GLY A 233 -2.56 -14.79 -13.91
CA GLY A 233 -2.72 -14.84 -12.46
C GLY A 233 -2.46 -13.49 -11.83
N PHE A 234 -3.24 -13.13 -10.81
CA PHE A 234 -3.04 -11.88 -10.07
C PHE A 234 -3.53 -11.97 -8.63
N LEU A 235 -2.90 -11.16 -7.77
CA LEU A 235 -3.31 -10.95 -6.39
C LEU A 235 -4.62 -10.16 -6.34
N VAL A 236 -5.62 -10.72 -5.67
CA VAL A 236 -6.91 -10.05 -5.42
C VAL A 236 -6.83 -9.18 -4.18
N TYR A 237 -6.30 -9.73 -3.09
CA TYR A 237 -5.99 -8.99 -1.86
C TYR A 237 -4.94 -9.72 -1.03
N SER A 238 -4.09 -8.95 -0.33
CA SER A 238 -3.00 -9.47 0.48
C SER A 238 -3.41 -9.79 1.91
N TYR A 239 -2.74 -10.77 2.53
CA TYR A 239 -2.87 -11.10 3.96
C TYR A 239 -1.80 -10.45 4.85
N TRP A 240 -0.94 -9.60 4.29
CA TRP A 240 0.02 -8.80 5.07
C TRP A 240 -0.72 -7.94 6.10
N GLN A 241 -0.34 -8.09 7.37
CA GLN A 241 -1.02 -7.46 8.52
C GLN A 241 -0.99 -5.92 8.49
N ASN A 242 -0.10 -5.30 7.70
CA ASN A 242 0.00 -3.86 7.50
C ASN A 242 -0.41 -3.39 6.09
N SER A 243 -0.92 -4.28 5.24
CA SER A 243 -1.44 -3.88 3.93
C SER A 243 -2.87 -3.39 4.10
N ALA A 244 -3.04 -2.07 4.00
CA ALA A 244 -4.34 -1.43 4.10
C ALA A 244 -5.29 -1.94 3.00
N VAL A 245 -6.07 -2.97 3.33
CA VAL A 245 -7.25 -3.37 2.59
C VAL A 245 -8.40 -3.38 3.58
N PHE A 246 -9.24 -2.34 3.45
CA PHE A 246 -10.58 -2.17 4.02
C PHE A 246 -11.00 -3.19 5.09
N ALA A 247 -10.70 -2.88 6.35
CA ALA A 247 -11.50 -3.29 7.49
C ALA A 247 -11.66 -2.10 8.42
#